data_AF-A0A2V4AIH0-F1
#
_entry.id   AF-A0A2V4AIH0-F1
#
_cell.length_a   1.000
_cell.length_b   1.000
_cell.length_c   1.000
_cell.angle_alpha   90.00
_cell.angle_beta   90.00
_cell.angle_gamma   90.00
#
_symmetry.space_group_name_H-M   'P 1'
#
loop_
_entity.id
_entity.type
_entity.pdbx_description
1 polymer ?
#
loop_
_entity_poly.entity_id
_entity_poly.type
_entity_poly.pdbx_seq_one_letter_code
_entity_poly.pdbx_strand_id
1 'polypeptide(L)'
;MTGFGELDPLLPPSFEPGAGEPITARLPGGGEVTGVLYRARYAGWESLWHARETWELTPTSPQTGAAGISALLAALRGRVERERPGPDSACALTWPSRAVAAVPALLEHGLAPYTSLAVRGAEPVAAVTAPGVEVRRARRADLDELVRLWLQELHYAALVGSAVVREGARDWLAAELLRALDAGEPVWLAESAGLPVGMVACGSPVTDLTRLPRGGWGHVGTLSVTEAARGTGVGRALAAAAHAELLAEGARGTFLFYSPHNALSSVFWHRHGYRPLWTTWEVRPALALA
;
A
#
# COMPACT_ATOMS: atom_id res chain seq x y z
N MET A 1 -7.14 0.25 29.51
CA MET A 1 -6.55 -0.51 28.39
C MET A 1 -6.60 0.40 27.18
N THR A 2 -5.47 0.93 26.74
CA THR A 2 -5.39 1.90 25.64
C THR A 2 -5.45 1.15 24.30
N GLY A 3 -6.63 0.96 23.74
CA GLY A 3 -6.81 0.25 22.46
C GLY A 3 -6.21 1.01 21.28
N PHE A 4 -6.06 0.34 20.13
CA PHE A 4 -5.59 0.99 18.89
C PHE A 4 -6.44 2.24 18.53
N GLY A 5 -7.73 2.26 18.88
CA GLY A 5 -8.62 3.39 18.65
C GLY A 5 -8.23 4.71 19.35
N GLU A 6 -7.42 4.68 20.41
CA GLU A 6 -6.91 5.90 21.05
C GLU A 6 -5.80 6.58 20.24
N LEU A 7 -5.05 5.80 19.44
CA LEU A 7 -4.01 6.33 18.54
C LEU A 7 -4.63 7.03 17.33
N ASP A 8 -5.71 6.44 16.82
CA ASP A 8 -6.48 6.98 15.71
C ASP A 8 -7.88 6.36 15.67
N PRO A 9 -8.96 7.17 15.58
CA PRO A 9 -10.33 6.66 15.60
C PRO A 9 -10.72 5.82 14.38
N LEU A 10 -9.91 5.82 13.31
CA LEU A 10 -10.08 4.92 12.16
C LEU A 10 -9.26 3.64 12.27
N LEU A 11 -8.53 3.40 13.35
CA LEU A 11 -7.96 2.09 13.60
C LEU A 11 -9.04 1.14 14.12
N PRO A 12 -9.05 -0.13 13.69
CA PRO A 12 -9.92 -1.13 14.27
C PRO A 12 -9.61 -1.26 15.78
N PRO A 13 -10.63 -1.42 16.65
CA PRO A 13 -10.45 -1.43 18.10
C PRO A 13 -9.57 -2.60 18.58
N SER A 14 -9.66 -3.72 17.88
CA SER A 14 -8.75 -4.86 17.96
C SER A 14 -8.37 -5.27 16.54
N PHE A 15 -7.13 -5.71 16.36
CA PHE A 15 -6.66 -6.31 15.12
C PHE A 15 -6.43 -7.80 15.39
N GLU A 16 -7.17 -8.66 14.69
CA GLU A 16 -6.87 -10.09 14.67
C GLU A 16 -5.62 -10.30 13.81
N PRO A 17 -4.51 -10.81 14.38
CA PRO A 17 -3.23 -10.91 13.66
C PRO A 17 -3.24 -11.85 12.44
N GLY A 18 -4.32 -12.62 12.26
CA GLY A 18 -4.49 -13.58 11.17
C GLY A 18 -3.90 -14.96 11.51
N ALA A 19 -3.83 -15.83 10.49
CA ALA A 19 -3.50 -17.26 10.63
C ALA A 19 -1.98 -17.56 10.66
N GLY A 20 -1.13 -16.58 11.03
CA GLY A 20 0.32 -16.79 11.08
C GLY A 20 0.79 -17.61 12.28
N GLU A 21 2.09 -17.92 12.33
CA GLU A 21 2.69 -18.62 13.47
C GLU A 21 2.93 -17.65 14.64
N PRO A 22 2.60 -18.03 15.89
CA PRO A 22 2.98 -17.22 17.05
C PRO A 22 4.50 -17.11 17.18
N ILE A 23 4.99 -15.91 17.46
CA ILE A 23 6.38 -15.65 17.83
C ILE A 23 6.40 -14.93 19.17
N THR A 24 7.17 -15.46 20.12
CA THR A 24 7.26 -14.92 21.48
C THR A 24 8.71 -14.51 21.76
N ALA A 25 8.87 -13.37 22.42
CA ALA A 25 10.16 -12.87 22.86
C ALA A 25 10.10 -12.41 24.31
N ARG A 26 11.19 -12.66 25.06
CA ARG A 26 11.32 -12.22 26.45
C ARG A 26 11.85 -10.78 26.51
N LEU A 27 11.29 -9.99 27.41
CA LEU A 27 11.76 -8.63 27.66
C LEU A 27 12.94 -8.63 28.65
N PRO A 28 13.88 -7.67 28.54
CA PRO A 28 15.01 -7.55 29.49
C PRO A 28 14.59 -7.38 30.96
N GLY A 29 13.44 -6.75 31.22
CA GLY A 29 12.89 -6.53 32.57
C GLY A 29 12.01 -7.67 33.11
N GLY A 30 11.95 -8.80 32.41
CA GLY A 30 10.97 -9.86 32.67
C GLY A 30 9.65 -9.64 31.93
N GLY A 31 8.89 -10.72 31.76
CA GLY A 31 7.69 -10.75 30.92
C GLY A 31 7.98 -11.16 29.48
N GLU A 32 6.90 -11.40 28.74
CA GLU A 32 6.93 -11.87 27.36
C GLU A 32 6.03 -11.01 26.48
N VAL A 33 6.46 -10.79 25.26
CA VAL A 33 5.68 -10.17 24.19
C VAL A 33 5.45 -11.18 23.10
N THR A 34 4.27 -11.12 22.50
CA THR A 34 3.87 -12.03 21.43
C THR A 34 3.52 -11.23 20.18
N GLY A 35 3.94 -11.76 19.04
CA GLY A 35 3.48 -11.36 17.73
C GLY A 35 2.99 -12.59 16.97
N VAL A 36 2.43 -12.34 15.80
CA VAL A 36 2.13 -13.35 14.79
C VAL A 36 2.97 -13.05 13.58
N LEU A 37 3.63 -14.10 13.08
CA LEU A 37 4.51 -14.05 11.94
C LEU A 37 3.83 -14.76 10.78
N TYR A 38 3.54 -14.03 9.72
CA TYR A 38 3.02 -14.59 8.48
C TYR A 38 4.13 -14.65 7.44
N ARG A 39 4.22 -15.78 6.73
CA ARG A 39 5.16 -15.94 5.62
C ARG A 39 4.41 -15.76 4.31
N ALA A 40 4.51 -14.57 3.75
CA ALA A 40 3.93 -14.25 2.45
C ALA A 40 4.85 -14.70 1.32
N ARG A 41 4.25 -15.29 0.27
CA ARG A 41 4.90 -15.59 -1.00
C ARG A 41 4.15 -14.88 -2.11
N TYR A 42 4.80 -13.92 -2.75
CA TYR A 42 4.20 -13.13 -3.81
C TYR A 42 4.66 -13.62 -5.18
N ALA A 43 3.71 -13.71 -6.12
CA ALA A 43 3.95 -14.09 -7.51
C ALA A 43 3.16 -13.17 -8.44
N GLY A 44 3.41 -13.26 -9.75
CA GLY A 44 2.70 -12.46 -10.73
C GLY A 44 2.83 -10.95 -10.48
N TRP A 45 1.74 -10.21 -10.73
CA TRP A 45 1.73 -8.76 -10.65
C TRP A 45 2.00 -8.25 -9.24
N GLU A 46 1.48 -8.91 -8.20
CA GLU A 46 1.66 -8.47 -6.79
C GLU A 46 3.15 -8.45 -6.42
N SER A 47 3.92 -9.41 -6.94
CA SER A 47 5.36 -9.43 -6.70
C SER A 47 6.03 -8.13 -7.10
N LEU A 48 5.52 -7.39 -8.10
CA LEU A 48 6.12 -6.12 -8.55
C LEU A 48 6.18 -5.03 -7.46
N TRP A 49 5.40 -5.14 -6.38
CA TRP A 49 5.43 -4.23 -5.22
C TRP A 49 5.95 -4.87 -3.92
N HIS A 50 6.32 -6.16 -3.95
CA HIS A 50 6.75 -6.92 -2.78
C HIS A 50 8.04 -7.72 -3.06
N ALA A 51 8.83 -8.02 -2.03
CA ALA A 51 9.81 -9.09 -2.16
C ALA A 51 9.07 -10.43 -2.33
N ARG A 52 9.60 -11.36 -3.13
CA ARG A 52 8.92 -12.65 -3.40
C ARG A 52 8.68 -13.48 -2.14
N GLU A 53 9.53 -13.33 -1.13
CA GLU A 53 9.37 -13.98 0.16
C GLU A 53 9.45 -12.96 1.29
N THR A 54 8.35 -12.77 2.02
CA THR A 54 8.28 -11.77 3.09
C THR A 54 7.87 -12.40 4.42
N TRP A 55 8.62 -12.07 5.46
CA TRP A 55 8.26 -12.32 6.85
C TRP A 55 7.50 -11.12 7.40
N GLU A 56 6.18 -11.21 7.45
CA GLU A 56 5.30 -10.17 7.98
C GLU A 56 5.05 -10.39 9.48
N LEU A 57 5.67 -9.55 10.31
CA LEU A 57 5.47 -9.54 11.74
C LEU A 57 4.31 -8.60 12.11
N THR A 58 3.32 -9.13 12.81
CA THR A 58 2.26 -8.35 13.44
C THR A 58 2.29 -8.54 14.96
N PRO A 59 2.67 -7.52 15.74
CA PRO A 59 2.52 -7.56 17.19
C PRO A 59 1.04 -7.68 17.59
N THR A 60 0.71 -8.50 18.59
CA THR A 60 -0.69 -8.75 18.99
C THR A 60 -1.26 -7.69 19.93
N SER A 61 -0.44 -6.74 20.38
CA SER A 61 -0.81 -5.70 21.34
C SER A 61 -0.29 -4.33 20.92
N PRO A 62 -1.09 -3.26 21.01
CA PRO A 62 -0.60 -1.90 20.81
C PRO A 62 0.38 -1.45 21.92
N GLN A 63 0.42 -2.15 23.06
CA GLN A 63 1.29 -1.87 24.19
C GLN A 63 2.67 -2.52 24.08
N THR A 64 2.97 -3.23 22.99
CA THR A 64 4.29 -3.87 22.78
C THR A 64 5.45 -2.87 22.99
N GLY A 65 5.26 -1.60 22.61
CA GLY A 65 6.23 -0.52 22.83
C GLY A 65 7.58 -0.77 22.15
N ALA A 66 8.54 0.14 22.30
CA ALA A 66 9.85 0.02 21.65
C ALA A 66 10.59 -1.28 22.04
N ALA A 67 10.65 -1.58 23.35
CA ALA A 67 11.37 -2.74 23.86
C ALA A 67 10.77 -4.07 23.38
N GLY A 68 9.43 -4.17 23.32
CA GLY A 68 8.78 -5.36 22.79
C GLY A 68 8.94 -5.52 21.29
N ILE A 69 8.89 -4.42 20.53
CA ILE A 69 9.13 -4.44 19.09
C ILE A 69 10.56 -4.93 18.82
N SER A 70 11.54 -4.37 19.53
CA SER A 70 12.94 -4.82 19.43
C SER A 70 13.10 -6.31 19.77
N ALA A 71 12.48 -6.77 20.86
CA ALA A 71 12.54 -8.19 21.23
C ALA A 71 11.94 -9.12 20.17
N LEU A 72 10.79 -8.74 19.58
CA LEU A 72 10.17 -9.52 18.50
C LEU A 72 11.00 -9.50 17.21
N LEU A 73 11.60 -8.36 16.86
CA LEU A 73 12.49 -8.25 15.70
C LEU A 73 13.77 -9.07 15.88
N ALA A 74 14.36 -9.09 17.09
CA ALA A 74 15.50 -9.96 17.39
C ALA A 74 15.13 -11.46 17.29
N ALA A 75 13.93 -11.84 17.73
CA ALA A 75 13.44 -13.21 17.56
C ALA A 75 13.23 -13.56 16.07
N LEU A 76 12.70 -12.62 15.29
CA LEU A 76 12.55 -12.77 13.83
C LEU A 76 13.91 -12.88 13.13
N ARG A 77 14.90 -12.07 13.53
CA ARG A 77 16.27 -12.15 12.99
C ARG A 77 16.84 -13.56 13.18
N GLY A 78 16.75 -14.12 14.39
CA GLY A 78 17.20 -15.48 14.67
C GLY A 78 16.42 -16.56 13.89
N ARG A 79 15.21 -16.28 13.42
CA ARG A 79 14.47 -17.15 12.48
C ARG A 79 15.07 -17.06 11.07
N VAL A 80 15.20 -15.84 10.56
CA VAL A 80 15.69 -15.56 9.20
C VAL A 80 17.12 -16.05 9.00
N GLU A 81 18.01 -15.88 9.99
CA GLU A 81 19.39 -16.38 9.96
C GLU A 81 19.48 -17.91 9.85
N ARG A 82 18.53 -18.63 10.46
CA ARG A 82 18.44 -20.10 10.36
C ARG A 82 17.91 -20.55 9.02
N GLU A 83 16.93 -19.83 8.47
CA GLU A 83 16.31 -20.17 7.19
C GLU A 83 17.13 -19.75 5.98
N ARG A 84 17.99 -18.73 6.12
CA ARG A 84 18.92 -18.22 5.09
C ARG A 84 18.23 -17.95 3.74
N PRO A 85 17.23 -17.05 3.70
CA PRO A 85 16.52 -16.76 2.46
C PRO A 85 17.40 -16.09 1.41
N GLY A 86 16.94 -16.17 0.16
CA GLY A 86 17.59 -15.53 -0.98
C GLY A 86 17.46 -13.99 -0.94
N PRO A 87 18.07 -13.29 -1.92
CA PRO A 87 18.09 -11.82 -1.94
C PRO A 87 16.75 -11.16 -2.24
N ASP A 88 15.81 -11.85 -2.92
CA ASP A 88 14.43 -11.38 -3.14
C ASP A 88 13.56 -11.73 -1.92
N SER A 89 13.97 -11.21 -0.76
CA SER A 89 13.32 -11.43 0.53
C SER A 89 13.18 -10.16 1.35
N ALA A 90 12.23 -10.13 2.27
CA ALA A 90 12.02 -9.00 3.17
C ALA A 90 11.56 -9.43 4.56
N CYS A 91 11.87 -8.62 5.57
CA CYS A 91 11.15 -8.62 6.84
C CYS A 91 10.32 -7.35 6.92
N ALA A 92 9.03 -7.48 7.22
CA ALA A 92 8.10 -6.36 7.27
C ALA A 92 7.32 -6.34 8.58
N LEU A 93 7.01 -5.14 9.07
CA LEU A 93 6.12 -4.90 10.20
C LEU A 93 5.19 -3.74 9.85
N THR A 94 3.87 -4.00 9.91
CA THR A 94 2.88 -2.94 9.72
C THR A 94 2.42 -2.39 11.07
N TRP A 95 2.60 -1.09 11.28
CA TRP A 95 2.33 -0.42 12.55
C TRP A 95 1.45 0.83 12.35
N PRO A 96 0.62 1.23 13.34
CA PRO A 96 -0.16 2.46 13.22
C PRO A 96 0.76 3.66 12.99
N SER A 97 0.45 4.49 11.98
CA SER A 97 1.33 5.59 11.58
C SER A 97 1.53 6.64 12.69
N ARG A 98 0.59 6.74 13.64
CA ARG A 98 0.66 7.66 14.79
C ARG A 98 1.35 7.07 16.03
N ALA A 99 1.64 5.77 16.05
CA ALA A 99 2.28 5.11 17.19
C ALA A 99 3.81 5.24 17.15
N VAL A 100 4.30 6.48 17.29
CA VAL A 100 5.71 6.85 17.08
C VAL A 100 6.68 6.24 18.09
N ALA A 101 6.20 5.73 19.22
CA ALA A 101 7.04 5.11 20.25
C ALA A 101 7.82 3.90 19.75
N ALA A 102 7.35 3.20 18.72
CA ALA A 102 8.04 2.04 18.13
C ALA A 102 9.15 2.42 17.12
N VAL A 103 9.18 3.67 16.64
CA VAL A 103 10.05 4.10 15.54
C VAL A 103 11.54 3.90 15.85
N PRO A 104 12.08 4.25 17.04
CA PRO A 104 13.49 4.04 17.32
C PRO A 104 13.91 2.56 17.18
N ALA A 105 13.11 1.64 17.72
CA ALA A 105 13.39 0.20 17.61
C ALA A 105 13.35 -0.28 16.15
N LEU A 106 12.39 0.20 15.35
CA LEU A 106 12.30 -0.17 13.93
C LEU A 106 13.55 0.27 13.16
N LEU A 107 14.04 1.49 13.41
CA LEU A 107 15.26 2.02 12.78
C LEU A 107 16.53 1.31 13.26
N GLU A 108 16.64 1.01 14.56
CA GLU A 108 17.77 0.27 15.15
C GLU A 108 17.92 -1.14 14.55
N HIS A 109 16.80 -1.77 14.17
CA HIS A 109 16.77 -3.06 13.48
C HIS A 109 16.89 -2.94 11.94
N GLY A 110 17.13 -1.73 11.41
CA GLY A 110 17.37 -1.49 9.99
C GLY A 110 16.11 -1.42 9.12
N LEU A 111 14.91 -1.36 9.69
CA LEU A 111 13.68 -1.19 8.92
C LEU A 111 13.48 0.27 8.52
N ALA A 112 13.02 0.49 7.28
CA ALA A 112 12.63 1.78 6.74
C ALA A 112 11.14 1.79 6.36
N PRO A 113 10.46 2.96 6.37
CA PRO A 113 9.03 3.05 6.06
C PRO A 113 8.81 3.04 4.54
N TYR A 114 8.51 1.88 3.97
CA TYR A 114 8.40 1.74 2.51
C TYR A 114 7.00 2.00 1.96
N THR A 115 5.96 1.70 2.73
CA THR A 115 4.57 1.81 2.28
C THR A 115 3.69 2.39 3.37
N SER A 116 2.82 3.33 3.02
CA SER A 116 1.74 3.84 3.87
C SER A 116 0.40 3.42 3.29
N LEU A 117 -0.42 2.76 4.10
CA LEU A 117 -1.85 2.63 3.85
C LEU A 117 -2.51 3.93 4.32
N ALA A 118 -3.07 4.68 3.38
CA ALA A 118 -3.76 5.92 3.65
C ALA A 118 -5.24 5.83 3.35
N VAL A 119 -6.03 6.58 4.11
CA VAL A 119 -7.50 6.60 4.03
C VAL A 119 -8.01 8.01 3.79
N ARG A 120 -9.12 8.08 3.07
CA ARG A 120 -9.93 9.28 2.83
C ARG A 120 -11.39 8.97 3.15
N GLY A 121 -12.08 9.88 3.84
CA GLY A 121 -13.51 9.74 4.14
C GLY A 121 -14.40 9.87 2.91
N ALA A 122 -15.71 9.63 3.08
CA ALA A 122 -16.74 9.82 2.05
C ALA A 122 -17.12 11.29 1.81
N GLU A 123 -16.13 12.17 1.76
CA GLU A 123 -16.34 13.59 1.47
C GLU A 123 -16.80 13.77 0.02
N PRO A 124 -17.84 14.60 -0.23
CA PRO A 124 -18.30 14.90 -1.58
C PRO A 124 -17.15 15.34 -2.48
N VAL A 125 -17.16 14.85 -3.71
CA VAL A 125 -16.11 15.12 -4.70
C VAL A 125 -16.66 16.15 -5.68
N ALA A 126 -16.06 17.33 -5.70
CA ALA A 126 -16.35 18.30 -6.75
C ALA A 126 -15.84 17.76 -8.10
N ALA A 127 -16.60 17.96 -9.17
CA ALA A 127 -16.13 17.65 -10.50
C ALA A 127 -14.88 18.50 -10.81
N VAL A 128 -13.80 17.84 -11.22
CA VAL A 128 -12.54 18.49 -11.59
C VAL A 128 -12.29 18.28 -13.07
N THR A 129 -12.10 19.38 -13.79
CA THR A 129 -11.61 19.35 -15.17
C THR A 129 -10.15 19.79 -15.22
N ALA A 130 -9.43 19.27 -16.22
CA ALA A 130 -8.12 19.77 -16.62
C ALA A 130 -8.23 20.32 -18.06
N PRO A 131 -7.70 21.52 -18.35
CA PRO A 131 -7.83 22.13 -19.68
C PRO A 131 -7.28 21.22 -20.79
N GLY A 132 -8.07 20.99 -21.84
CA GLY A 132 -7.65 20.16 -22.98
C GLY A 132 -7.47 18.68 -22.66
N VAL A 133 -8.05 18.20 -21.55
CA VAL A 133 -8.01 16.80 -21.12
C VAL A 133 -9.42 16.25 -21.02
N GLU A 134 -9.65 15.12 -21.67
CA GLU A 134 -10.85 14.31 -21.50
C GLU A 134 -10.54 13.16 -20.54
N VAL A 135 -11.40 12.94 -19.54
CA VAL A 135 -11.33 11.78 -18.65
C VAL A 135 -12.53 10.91 -18.91
N ARG A 136 -12.30 9.65 -19.30
CA ARG A 136 -13.36 8.68 -19.65
C ARG A 136 -13.09 7.31 -19.08
N ARG A 137 -14.14 6.48 -18.97
CA ARG A 137 -13.99 5.06 -18.65
C ARG A 137 -13.13 4.39 -19.73
N ALA A 138 -12.18 3.58 -19.28
CA ALA A 138 -11.35 2.80 -20.17
C ALA A 138 -12.11 1.58 -20.70
N ARG A 139 -11.68 1.10 -21.87
CA ARG A 139 -12.26 -0.03 -22.60
C ARG A 139 -11.17 -1.07 -22.84
N ARG A 140 -11.55 -2.31 -23.20
CA ARG A 140 -10.59 -3.36 -23.59
C ARG A 140 -9.65 -2.93 -24.72
N ALA A 141 -10.12 -2.07 -25.63
CA ALA A 141 -9.30 -1.51 -26.71
C ALA A 141 -8.18 -0.58 -26.22
N ASP A 142 -8.26 -0.07 -24.99
CA ASP A 142 -7.24 0.81 -24.39
C ASP A 142 -6.12 0.02 -23.69
N LEU A 143 -6.17 -1.33 -23.69
CA LEU A 143 -5.31 -2.17 -22.85
C LEU A 143 -3.81 -1.89 -23.01
N ASP A 144 -3.31 -1.79 -24.24
CA ASP A 144 -1.88 -1.56 -24.48
C ASP A 144 -1.42 -0.20 -23.94
N GLU A 145 -2.27 0.82 -24.01
CA GLU A 145 -1.98 2.16 -23.50
C GLU A 145 -2.04 2.22 -21.98
N LEU A 146 -3.00 1.52 -21.36
CA LEU A 146 -3.06 1.35 -19.91
C LEU A 146 -1.82 0.60 -19.39
N VAL A 147 -1.41 -0.48 -20.04
CA VAL A 147 -0.19 -1.23 -19.67
C VAL A 147 1.04 -0.34 -19.78
N ARG A 148 1.15 0.47 -20.84
CA ARG A 148 2.25 1.44 -21.00
C ARG A 148 2.27 2.46 -19.85
N LEU A 149 1.13 3.02 -19.48
CA LEU A 149 1.02 3.99 -18.39
C LEU A 149 1.31 3.35 -17.02
N TRP A 150 0.86 2.12 -16.78
CA TRP A 150 1.16 1.40 -15.55
C TRP A 150 2.64 1.02 -15.45
N LEU A 151 3.26 0.58 -16.54
CA LEU A 151 4.71 0.34 -16.58
C LEU A 151 5.51 1.62 -16.29
N GLN A 152 5.07 2.79 -16.75
CA GLN A 152 5.71 4.06 -16.39
C GLN A 152 5.64 4.34 -14.88
N GLU A 153 4.50 4.02 -14.24
CA GLU A 153 4.37 4.10 -12.79
C GLU A 153 5.29 3.12 -12.09
N LEU A 154 5.30 1.85 -12.50
CA LEU A 154 6.17 0.82 -11.95
C LEU A 154 7.66 1.21 -12.02
N HIS A 155 8.11 1.68 -13.18
CA HIS A 155 9.49 2.14 -13.36
C HIS A 155 9.82 3.30 -12.43
N TYR A 156 8.91 4.26 -12.27
CA TYR A 156 9.12 5.37 -11.35
C TYR A 156 9.11 4.89 -9.89
N ALA A 157 8.17 4.03 -9.50
CA ALA A 157 8.07 3.46 -8.16
C ALA A 157 9.32 2.66 -7.77
N ALA A 158 9.97 1.99 -8.73
CA ALA A 158 11.22 1.28 -8.51
C ALA A 158 12.43 2.22 -8.26
N LEU A 159 12.36 3.46 -8.73
CA LEU A 159 13.40 4.47 -8.45
C LEU A 159 13.26 5.10 -7.06
N VAL A 160 12.03 5.16 -6.53
CA VAL A 160 11.71 5.97 -5.35
C VAL A 160 11.02 5.19 -4.23
N GLY A 161 10.98 3.86 -4.28
CA GLY A 161 10.20 3.05 -3.34
C GLY A 161 10.58 1.58 -3.36
N SER A 162 9.65 0.72 -2.92
CA SER A 162 9.85 -0.72 -2.77
C SER A 162 9.49 -1.54 -4.01
N ALA A 163 9.09 -0.91 -5.11
CA ALA A 163 8.70 -1.64 -6.31
C ALA A 163 9.93 -2.26 -7.01
N VAL A 164 9.71 -3.38 -7.68
CA VAL A 164 10.77 -4.15 -8.34
C VAL A 164 10.30 -4.53 -9.74
N VAL A 165 11.03 -4.03 -10.74
CA VAL A 165 10.81 -4.38 -12.14
C VAL A 165 11.28 -5.81 -12.37
N ARG A 166 10.42 -6.66 -12.92
CA ARG A 166 10.72 -8.07 -13.20
C ARG A 166 10.40 -8.44 -14.64
N GLU A 167 11.09 -9.46 -15.13
CA GLU A 167 10.70 -10.15 -16.35
C GLU A 167 9.25 -10.64 -16.22
N GLY A 168 8.45 -10.44 -17.27
CA GLY A 168 7.02 -10.73 -17.27
C GLY A 168 6.11 -9.63 -16.72
N ALA A 169 6.67 -8.51 -16.21
CA ALA A 169 5.85 -7.41 -15.65
C ALA A 169 4.77 -6.92 -16.63
N ARG A 170 5.12 -6.70 -17.90
CA ARG A 170 4.16 -6.26 -18.93
C ARG A 170 2.95 -7.20 -19.01
N ASP A 171 3.20 -8.50 -19.08
CA ASP A 171 2.15 -9.49 -19.30
C ASP A 171 1.28 -9.67 -18.05
N TRP A 172 1.87 -9.61 -16.85
CA TRP A 172 1.12 -9.65 -15.60
C TRP A 172 0.23 -8.41 -15.42
N LEU A 173 0.74 -7.23 -15.72
CA LEU A 173 -0.05 -5.99 -15.67
C LEU A 173 -1.16 -5.99 -16.73
N ALA A 174 -0.90 -6.53 -17.92
CA ALA A 174 -1.91 -6.70 -18.96
C ALA A 174 -3.03 -7.65 -18.52
N ALA A 175 -2.67 -8.79 -17.94
CA ALA A 175 -3.64 -9.75 -17.42
C ALA A 175 -4.49 -9.14 -16.29
N GLU A 176 -3.87 -8.38 -15.39
CA GLU A 176 -4.55 -7.73 -14.27
C GLU A 176 -5.49 -6.60 -14.72
N LEU A 177 -5.06 -5.76 -15.68
CA LEU A 177 -5.95 -4.75 -16.27
C LEU A 177 -7.12 -5.38 -17.03
N LEU A 178 -6.88 -6.47 -17.76
CA LEU A 178 -7.93 -7.17 -18.47
C LEU A 178 -8.95 -7.78 -17.49
N ARG A 179 -8.47 -8.39 -16.40
CA ARG A 179 -9.32 -8.86 -15.28
C ARG A 179 -10.18 -7.73 -14.73
N ALA A 180 -9.58 -6.58 -14.40
CA ALA A 180 -10.29 -5.43 -13.85
C ALA A 180 -11.36 -4.90 -14.82
N LEU A 181 -11.02 -4.73 -16.10
CA LEU A 181 -11.95 -4.29 -17.14
C LEU A 181 -13.12 -5.28 -17.32
N ASP A 182 -12.85 -6.58 -17.29
CA ASP A 182 -13.85 -7.63 -17.45
C ASP A 182 -14.78 -7.75 -16.24
N ALA A 183 -14.25 -7.51 -15.05
CA ALA A 183 -15.01 -7.43 -13.81
C ALA A 183 -15.83 -6.13 -13.71
N GLY A 184 -15.64 -5.17 -14.62
CA GLY A 184 -16.29 -3.86 -14.58
C GLY A 184 -15.72 -2.91 -13.51
N GLU A 185 -14.52 -3.19 -12.99
CA GLU A 185 -13.86 -2.36 -11.98
C GLU A 185 -13.58 -0.94 -12.52
N PRO A 186 -13.52 0.09 -11.65
CA PRO A 186 -13.28 1.46 -12.10
C PRO A 186 -11.88 1.71 -12.66
N VAL A 187 -11.76 1.62 -13.99
CA VAL A 187 -10.59 2.03 -14.76
C VAL A 187 -10.92 3.25 -15.61
N TRP A 188 -10.14 4.31 -15.44
CA TRP A 188 -10.28 5.57 -16.16
C TRP A 188 -9.01 5.90 -16.94
N LEU A 189 -9.20 6.52 -18.11
CA LEU A 189 -8.15 7.01 -18.97
C LEU A 189 -8.30 8.53 -19.15
N ALA A 190 -7.19 9.25 -19.08
CA ALA A 190 -7.09 10.65 -19.43
C ALA A 190 -6.42 10.80 -20.79
N GLU A 191 -7.04 11.54 -21.69
CA GLU A 191 -6.55 11.82 -23.03
C GLU A 191 -6.36 13.32 -23.24
N SER A 192 -5.25 13.71 -23.86
CA SER A 192 -5.02 15.10 -24.28
C SER A 192 -4.67 15.12 -25.76
N ALA A 193 -5.39 15.93 -26.53
CA ALA A 193 -5.32 15.93 -28.00
C ALA A 193 -5.44 14.52 -28.62
N GLY A 194 -6.29 13.66 -28.03
CA GLY A 194 -6.51 12.28 -28.47
C GLY A 194 -5.41 11.29 -28.07
N LEU A 195 -4.41 11.70 -27.28
CA LEU A 195 -3.32 10.84 -26.83
C LEU A 195 -3.49 10.46 -25.35
N PRO A 196 -3.34 9.18 -24.97
CA PRO A 196 -3.36 8.74 -23.57
C PRO A 196 -2.22 9.34 -22.73
N VAL A 197 -2.59 10.16 -21.75
CA VAL A 197 -1.64 10.89 -20.88
C VAL A 197 -1.72 10.48 -19.41
N GLY A 198 -2.73 9.70 -19.01
CA GLY A 198 -2.81 9.18 -17.65
C GLY A 198 -3.90 8.14 -17.48
N MET A 199 -3.84 7.41 -16.37
CA MET A 199 -4.84 6.43 -15.99
C MET A 199 -5.05 6.42 -14.48
N VAL A 200 -6.20 5.91 -14.05
CA VAL A 200 -6.38 5.41 -12.69
C VAL A 200 -7.15 4.10 -12.73
N ALA A 201 -6.65 3.09 -12.00
CA ALA A 201 -7.30 1.79 -11.82
C ALA A 201 -7.68 1.62 -10.34
N CYS A 202 -8.94 1.26 -10.09
CA CYS A 202 -9.51 1.12 -8.76
C CYS A 202 -10.10 -0.27 -8.58
N GLY A 203 -10.20 -0.73 -7.34
CA GLY A 203 -11.01 -1.89 -6.96
C GLY A 203 -12.33 -1.45 -6.33
N SER A 204 -13.41 -2.18 -6.65
CA SER A 204 -14.73 -1.94 -6.06
C SER A 204 -14.73 -2.10 -4.53
N PRO A 205 -15.72 -1.52 -3.81
CA PRO A 205 -15.73 -1.51 -2.36
C PRO A 205 -15.70 -2.91 -1.73
N VAL A 206 -14.73 -3.15 -0.83
CA VAL A 206 -14.59 -4.41 -0.07
C VAL A 206 -14.92 -4.16 1.40
N THR A 207 -15.65 -5.08 2.05
CA THR A 207 -16.13 -4.91 3.44
C THR A 207 -15.23 -5.52 4.50
N ASP A 208 -14.42 -6.51 4.15
CA ASP A 208 -13.75 -7.41 5.09
C ASP A 208 -12.24 -7.15 5.17
N LEU A 209 -11.88 -5.87 5.24
CA LEU A 209 -10.49 -5.42 5.34
C LEU A 209 -10.05 -5.31 6.80
N THR A 210 -9.17 -6.20 7.23
CA THR A 210 -8.71 -6.30 8.64
C THR A 210 -8.01 -5.05 9.17
N ARG A 211 -7.39 -4.26 8.28
CA ARG A 211 -6.66 -3.02 8.62
C ARG A 211 -7.54 -1.76 8.52
N LEU A 212 -8.82 -1.88 8.20
CA LEU A 212 -9.75 -0.75 8.11
C LEU A 212 -10.95 -0.94 9.04
N PRO A 213 -11.66 0.15 9.40
CA PRO A 213 -12.95 0.04 10.06
C PRO A 213 -13.94 -0.72 9.21
N ARG A 214 -14.91 -1.41 9.84
CA ARG A 214 -16.00 -2.09 9.14
C ARG A 214 -16.73 -1.17 8.16
N GLY A 215 -17.11 -1.72 7.01
CA GLY A 215 -17.82 -1.03 5.93
C GLY A 215 -17.12 -1.22 4.58
N GLY A 216 -17.80 -0.92 3.48
CA GLY A 216 -17.22 -1.01 2.15
C GLY A 216 -16.19 0.09 1.91
N TRP A 217 -14.94 -0.26 1.60
CA TRP A 217 -13.89 0.68 1.26
C TRP A 217 -13.44 0.50 -0.18
N GLY A 218 -13.46 1.56 -0.97
CA GLY A 218 -12.98 1.56 -2.35
C GLY A 218 -11.45 1.67 -2.40
N HIS A 219 -10.80 0.86 -3.23
CA HIS A 219 -9.36 0.89 -3.39
C HIS A 219 -8.98 1.77 -4.59
N VAL A 220 -8.19 2.82 -4.38
CA VAL A 220 -7.52 3.54 -5.47
C VAL A 220 -6.16 2.88 -5.66
N GLY A 221 -6.05 1.98 -6.63
CA GLY A 221 -4.90 1.09 -6.79
C GLY A 221 -3.71 1.79 -7.43
N THR A 222 -3.81 2.10 -8.72
CA THR A 222 -2.72 2.78 -9.45
C THR A 222 -3.24 4.05 -10.07
N LEU A 223 -2.53 5.17 -9.87
CA LEU A 223 -2.71 6.40 -10.64
C LEU A 223 -1.38 6.75 -11.31
N SER A 224 -1.40 6.85 -12.64
CA SER A 224 -0.23 7.18 -13.44
C SER A 224 -0.53 8.35 -14.35
N VAL A 225 0.43 9.26 -14.48
CA VAL A 225 0.41 10.37 -15.44
C VAL A 225 1.78 10.44 -16.10
N THR A 226 1.79 10.55 -17.43
CA THR A 226 3.03 10.69 -18.21
C THR A 226 3.83 11.87 -17.70
N GLU A 227 5.15 11.78 -17.77
CA GLU A 227 6.03 12.85 -17.27
C GLU A 227 5.69 14.22 -17.88
N ALA A 228 5.45 14.28 -19.19
CA ALA A 228 5.10 15.49 -19.91
C ALA A 228 3.75 16.11 -19.49
N ALA A 229 2.84 15.33 -18.91
CA ALA A 229 1.53 15.80 -18.46
C ALA A 229 1.48 16.09 -16.94
N ARG A 230 2.58 15.91 -16.20
CA ARG A 230 2.63 16.25 -14.77
C ARG A 230 2.49 17.76 -14.56
N GLY A 231 1.88 18.15 -13.43
CA GLY A 231 1.66 19.57 -13.09
C GLY A 231 0.52 20.26 -13.87
N THR A 232 -0.12 19.58 -14.82
CA THR A 232 -1.21 20.14 -15.65
C THR A 232 -2.62 19.96 -15.06
N GLY A 233 -2.74 19.19 -13.97
CA GLY A 233 -4.03 18.87 -13.35
C GLY A 233 -4.66 17.54 -13.77
N VAL A 234 -4.07 16.79 -14.71
CA VAL A 234 -4.54 15.45 -15.14
C VAL A 234 -4.77 14.51 -13.96
N GLY A 235 -3.78 14.37 -13.07
CA GLY A 235 -3.91 13.48 -11.90
C GLY A 235 -5.07 13.87 -10.98
N ARG A 236 -5.32 15.17 -10.81
CA ARG A 236 -6.44 15.69 -10.00
C ARG A 236 -7.79 15.33 -10.63
N ALA A 237 -7.90 15.40 -11.95
CA ALA A 237 -9.11 15.02 -12.68
C ALA A 237 -9.37 13.51 -12.60
N LEU A 238 -8.33 12.68 -12.76
CA LEU A 238 -8.41 11.22 -12.59
C LEU A 238 -8.81 10.84 -11.16
N ALA A 239 -8.18 11.42 -10.14
CA ALA A 239 -8.52 11.16 -8.75
C ALA A 239 -9.98 11.54 -8.43
N ALA A 240 -10.45 12.68 -8.95
CA ALA A 240 -11.83 13.09 -8.78
C ALA A 240 -12.82 12.09 -9.43
N ALA A 241 -12.53 11.61 -10.64
CA ALA A 241 -13.35 10.59 -11.31
C ALA A 241 -13.39 9.28 -10.51
N ALA A 242 -12.23 8.80 -10.04
CA ALA A 242 -12.13 7.60 -9.21
C ALA A 242 -12.91 7.73 -7.90
N HIS A 243 -12.75 8.84 -7.18
CA HIS A 243 -13.46 9.06 -5.92
C HIS A 243 -14.96 9.17 -6.12
N ALA A 244 -15.42 9.92 -7.13
CA ALA A 244 -16.83 10.06 -7.42
C ALA A 244 -17.48 8.70 -7.71
N GLU A 245 -16.81 7.86 -8.51
CA GLU A 245 -17.29 6.52 -8.86
C GLU A 245 -17.37 5.60 -7.64
N LEU A 246 -16.29 5.51 -6.86
CA LEU A 246 -16.25 4.61 -5.69
C LEU A 246 -17.31 5.01 -4.64
N LEU A 247 -17.57 6.31 -4.47
CA LEU A 247 -18.64 6.78 -3.59
C LEU A 247 -20.03 6.47 -4.16
N ALA A 248 -20.23 6.55 -5.48
CA ALA A 248 -21.47 6.15 -6.13
C ALA A 248 -21.72 4.62 -5.99
N GLU A 249 -20.67 3.82 -5.96
CA GLU A 249 -20.72 2.37 -5.66
C GLU A 249 -20.95 2.06 -4.16
N GLY A 250 -21.10 3.08 -3.30
CA GLY A 250 -21.44 2.92 -1.89
C GLY A 250 -20.23 2.80 -0.95
N ALA A 251 -19.03 3.18 -1.39
CA ALA A 251 -17.88 3.22 -0.51
C ALA A 251 -18.09 4.20 0.66
N ARG A 252 -17.82 3.73 1.89
CA ARG A 252 -17.77 4.55 3.12
C ARG A 252 -16.57 5.50 3.12
N GLY A 253 -15.59 5.20 2.30
CA GLY A 253 -14.34 5.94 2.15
C GLY A 253 -13.47 5.20 1.15
N THR A 254 -12.35 5.80 0.82
CA THR A 254 -11.37 5.18 -0.07
C THR A 254 -10.05 4.99 0.64
N PHE A 255 -9.29 4.00 0.22
CA PHE A 255 -7.94 3.75 0.70
C PHE A 255 -7.00 3.53 -0.49
N LEU A 256 -5.71 3.73 -0.22
CA LEU A 256 -4.64 3.46 -1.18
C LEU A 256 -3.36 3.12 -0.44
N PHE A 257 -2.39 2.63 -1.20
CA PHE A 257 -1.01 2.49 -0.76
C PHE A 257 -0.14 3.48 -1.52
N TYR A 258 0.77 4.13 -0.81
CA TYR A 258 1.81 4.94 -1.45
C TYR A 258 3.14 4.79 -0.70
N SER A 259 4.25 4.97 -1.40
CA SER A 259 5.55 5.02 -0.74
C SER A 259 5.82 6.42 -0.17
N PRO A 260 6.18 6.56 1.12
CA PRO A 260 6.60 7.83 1.71
C PRO A 260 7.82 8.45 1.01
N HIS A 261 8.62 7.63 0.33
CA HIS A 261 9.80 8.04 -0.44
C HIS A 261 9.42 8.62 -1.83
N ASN A 262 8.20 8.39 -2.31
CA ASN A 262 7.68 9.00 -3.52
C ASN A 262 7.21 10.43 -3.23
N ALA A 263 8.04 11.42 -3.53
CA ALA A 263 7.76 12.84 -3.30
C ALA A 263 6.53 13.36 -4.06
N LEU A 264 6.18 12.76 -5.21
CA LEU A 264 4.97 13.13 -5.96
C LEU A 264 3.72 12.65 -5.21
N SER A 265 3.66 11.36 -4.89
CA SER A 265 2.52 10.74 -4.20
C SER A 265 2.31 11.32 -2.79
N SER A 266 3.40 11.55 -2.05
CA SER A 266 3.35 12.05 -0.68
C SER A 266 2.81 13.48 -0.57
N VAL A 267 2.89 14.29 -1.64
CA VAL A 267 2.22 15.60 -1.67
C VAL A 267 0.83 15.48 -2.29
N PHE A 268 0.72 14.73 -3.39
CA PHE A 268 -0.50 14.61 -4.15
C PHE A 268 -1.64 14.03 -3.31
N TRP A 269 -1.47 12.87 -2.68
CA TRP A 269 -2.56 12.21 -1.95
C TRP A 269 -3.02 12.97 -0.73
N HIS A 270 -2.09 13.58 0.02
CA HIS A 270 -2.43 14.41 1.17
C HIS A 270 -3.27 15.63 0.78
N ARG A 271 -2.98 16.25 -0.37
CA ARG A 271 -3.82 17.34 -0.92
C ARG A 271 -5.21 16.88 -1.36
N HIS A 272 -5.41 15.58 -1.56
CA HIS A 272 -6.71 14.97 -1.89
C HIS A 272 -7.42 14.39 -0.66
N GLY A 273 -7.00 14.78 0.55
CA GLY A 273 -7.67 14.40 1.80
C GLY A 273 -7.24 13.05 2.35
N TYR A 274 -6.25 12.39 1.73
CA TYR A 274 -5.70 11.17 2.31
C TYR A 274 -4.82 11.48 3.51
N ARG A 275 -4.91 10.62 4.51
CA ARG A 275 -3.98 10.61 5.65
C ARG A 275 -3.50 9.18 5.92
N PRO A 276 -2.23 8.99 6.31
CA PRO A 276 -1.73 7.68 6.71
C PRO A 276 -2.49 7.14 7.91
N LEU A 277 -2.81 5.85 7.85
CA LEU A 277 -3.40 5.10 8.95
C LEU A 277 -2.41 4.05 9.46
N TRP A 278 -1.80 3.31 8.52
CA TRP A 278 -0.77 2.32 8.80
C TRP A 278 0.48 2.60 7.97
N THR A 279 1.63 2.29 8.55
CA THR A 279 2.91 2.29 7.86
C THR A 279 3.51 0.90 7.94
N THR A 280 3.85 0.35 6.78
CA THR A 280 4.64 -0.88 6.66
C THR A 280 6.11 -0.50 6.63
N TRP A 281 6.80 -0.90 7.68
CA TRP A 281 8.24 -0.82 7.84
C TRP A 281 8.86 -2.09 7.33
N GLU A 282 9.95 -1.97 6.59
CA GLU A 282 10.53 -3.12 5.90
C GLU A 282 12.05 -3.00 5.82
N VAL A 283 12.72 -4.14 5.89
CA VAL A 283 14.13 -4.30 5.57
C VAL A 283 14.28 -5.35 4.46
N ARG A 284 15.11 -5.03 3.47
CA ARG A 284 15.43 -5.87 2.31
C ARG A 284 16.94 -5.87 2.06
N PRO A 285 17.57 -7.03 1.78
CA PRO A 285 17.01 -8.39 1.91
C PRO A 285 16.65 -8.73 3.36
N ALA A 286 15.89 -9.81 3.61
CA ALA A 286 15.47 -10.19 4.97
C ALA A 286 16.67 -10.37 5.93
N LEU A 287 17.81 -10.85 5.40
CA LEU A 287 19.05 -11.03 6.16
C LEU A 287 19.73 -9.72 6.59
N ALA A 288 19.26 -8.56 6.13
CA ALA A 288 19.74 -7.26 6.59
C ALA A 288 19.03 -6.76 7.85
N LEU A 289 18.07 -7.53 8.40
CA LEU A 289 17.46 -7.25 9.70
C LEU A 289 18.53 -7.28 10.79
N ALA A 290 18.79 -6.13 11.40
CA ALA A 290 19.92 -5.91 12.31
C ALA A 290 19.71 -6.48 13.71
#